data_AF-X0YVL4-F1
#
_entry.id   AF-X0YVL4-F1
#
_cell.length_a   1.000
_cell.length_b   1.000
_cell.length_c   1.000
_cell.angle_alpha   90.00
_cell.angle_beta   90.00
_cell.angle_gamma   90.00
#
_symmetry.space_group_name_H-M   'P 1'
#
loop_
_entity.id
_entity.type
_entity.pdbx_description
1 polymer ?
#
loop_
_entity_poly.entity_id
_entity_poly.type
_entity_poly.pdbx_seq_one_letter_code
_entity_poly.pdbx_strand_id
1 'polypeptide(L)'
;MGIESNKGDAIALMREKLKAKGNIQVVPLKTKYPQGGEKMLIKAILNREVPSGGLPLDVGVVVSNVGTALAIAEAIKWGKPLLERVVTITGSGVSQPANLWVPLGTPFSCVVEECGGLKENASKVIMGGPMMGLSQYTLDVPVIKGTSGILVLTESEAVAREEEPCIKCARCIDHCPMSLVPTILARLVKAERWDSLKDYGIYGFILGRAEFDMGRESSPS
;
A
#
# COMPACT_ATOMS: atom_id res chain seq x y z
N MET A 1 9.39 1.26 15.75
CA MET A 1 7.95 1.28 15.43
C MET A 1 7.60 2.63 14.83
N GLY A 2 7.31 2.67 13.53
CA GLY A 2 6.87 3.89 12.85
C GLY A 2 5.38 4.13 13.05
N ILE A 3 4.99 5.33 13.50
CA ILE A 3 3.58 5.72 13.65
C ILE A 3 3.43 7.12 13.04
N GLU A 4 2.41 7.35 12.21
CA GLU A 4 2.17 8.68 11.63
C GLU A 4 1.89 9.72 12.71
N SER A 5 2.42 10.94 12.52
CA SER A 5 2.41 12.02 13.50
C SER A 5 1.02 12.54 13.84
N ASN A 6 0.03 12.31 12.97
CA ASN A 6 -1.38 12.64 13.22
C ASN A 6 -2.07 11.68 14.21
N LYS A 7 -1.39 10.65 14.71
CA LYS A 7 -1.91 9.67 15.70
C LYS A 7 -1.22 9.86 17.05
N GLY A 8 -1.36 11.05 17.63
CA GLY A 8 -0.64 11.47 18.84
C GLY A 8 -0.98 10.63 20.07
N ASP A 9 -2.23 10.22 20.19
CA ASP A 9 -2.74 9.30 21.21
C ASP A 9 -2.05 7.94 21.14
N ALA A 10 -1.94 7.33 19.95
CA ALA A 10 -1.26 6.07 19.75
C ALA A 10 0.25 6.18 20.06
N ILE A 11 0.89 7.29 19.65
CA ILE A 11 2.30 7.54 19.97
C ILE A 11 2.51 7.62 21.49
N ALA A 12 1.66 8.38 22.19
CA ALA A 12 1.74 8.54 23.64
C ALA A 12 1.56 7.20 24.36
N LEU A 13 0.53 6.44 23.99
CA LEU A 13 0.23 5.13 24.57
C LEU A 13 1.37 4.13 24.32
N MET A 14 1.88 4.04 23.09
CA MET A 14 2.95 3.10 22.77
C MET A 14 4.25 3.47 23.48
N ARG A 15 4.56 4.77 23.61
CA ARG A 15 5.72 5.22 24.41
C ARG A 15 5.57 4.85 25.88
N GLU A 16 4.38 5.03 26.45
CA GLU A 16 4.08 4.67 27.84
C GLU A 16 4.27 3.17 28.08
N LYS A 17 3.69 2.30 27.24
CA LYS A 17 3.84 0.84 27.34
C LYS A 17 5.26 0.33 27.10
N LEU A 18 6.09 1.09 26.38
CA LEU A 18 7.47 0.71 26.07
C LEU A 18 8.51 1.30 27.03
N LYS A 19 8.13 2.12 28.03
CA LYS A 19 9.08 2.70 29.01
C LYS A 19 9.98 1.65 29.68
N ALA A 20 9.45 0.46 29.96
CA ALA A 20 10.19 -0.63 30.60
C ALA A 20 11.00 -1.51 29.62
N LYS A 21 10.88 -1.29 28.31
CA LYS A 21 11.55 -2.08 27.26
C LYS A 21 12.55 -1.20 26.49
N GLY A 22 13.82 -1.25 26.90
CA GLY A 22 14.88 -0.40 26.33
C GLY A 22 15.25 -0.68 24.86
N ASN A 23 14.72 -1.73 24.24
CA ASN A 23 15.10 -2.16 22.90
C ASN A 23 14.10 -1.80 21.79
N ILE A 24 12.99 -1.09 22.09
CA ILE A 24 11.98 -0.71 21.10
C ILE A 24 11.74 0.80 21.15
N GLN A 25 11.98 1.47 20.01
CA GLN A 25 11.74 2.90 19.87
C GLN A 25 10.47 3.19 19.06
N VAL A 26 9.66 4.15 19.53
CA VAL A 26 8.53 4.73 18.77
C VAL A 26 9.02 5.96 18.01
N VAL A 27 8.89 5.92 16.69
CA VAL A 27 9.35 6.97 15.77
C VAL A 27 8.13 7.59 15.09
N PRO A 28 7.78 8.84 15.41
CA PRO A 28 6.76 9.60 14.68
C PRO A 28 7.19 9.83 13.23
N LEU A 29 6.29 9.59 12.28
CA LEU A 29 6.52 9.74 10.84
C LEU A 29 5.64 10.86 10.29
N LYS A 30 6.10 11.56 9.25
CA LYS A 30 5.28 12.59 8.61
C LYS A 30 4.06 11.92 7.96
N THR A 31 2.89 12.53 8.12
CA THR A 31 1.66 12.11 7.45
C THR A 31 1.72 12.53 5.97
N LYS A 32 2.39 11.73 5.14
CA LYS A 32 2.46 11.95 3.69
C LYS A 32 2.47 10.62 2.94
N TYR A 33 1.76 10.56 1.82
CA TYR A 33 1.89 9.43 0.90
C TYR A 33 3.20 9.56 0.11
N PRO A 34 3.94 8.46 -0.17
CA PRO A 34 3.75 7.07 0.24
C PRO A 34 4.65 6.65 1.43
N GLN A 35 4.70 7.42 2.52
CA GLN A 35 5.61 7.15 3.64
C GLN A 35 5.36 5.80 4.34
N GLY A 36 4.15 5.23 4.23
CA GLY A 36 3.82 3.90 4.72
C GLY A 36 4.36 2.74 3.86
N GLY A 37 4.89 3.00 2.67
CA GLY A 37 5.52 1.99 1.83
C GLY A 37 6.85 1.53 2.43
N GLU A 38 7.19 0.25 2.30
CA GLU A 38 8.35 -0.35 2.97
C GLU A 38 9.66 0.38 2.68
N LYS A 39 9.95 0.70 1.40
CA LYS A 39 11.18 1.38 0.99
C LYS A 39 11.24 2.80 1.56
N MET A 40 10.11 3.49 1.57
CA MET A 40 9.99 4.85 2.12
C MET A 40 10.15 4.86 3.63
N LEU A 41 9.61 3.85 4.31
CA LEU A 41 9.72 3.69 5.75
C LEU A 41 11.17 3.44 6.18
N ILE A 42 11.89 2.57 5.46
CA ILE A 42 13.30 2.28 5.69
C ILE A 42 14.14 3.55 5.51
N LYS A 43 13.91 4.31 4.43
CA LYS A 43 14.60 5.58 4.21
C LYS A 43 14.27 6.60 5.29
N ALA A 44 13.00 6.72 5.68
CA ALA A 44 12.58 7.71 6.67
C ALA A 44 13.12 7.44 8.09
N ILE A 45 13.28 6.18 8.48
CA ILE A 45 13.72 5.81 9.84
C ILE A 45 15.23 5.58 9.90
N LEU A 46 15.79 4.86 8.93
CA LEU A 46 17.18 4.40 8.96
C LEU A 46 18.09 5.15 7.98
N ASN A 47 17.53 6.02 7.13
CA ASN A 47 18.23 6.66 6.02
C ASN A 47 18.96 5.67 5.08
N ARG A 48 18.46 4.43 4.99
CA ARG A 48 18.94 3.40 4.07
C ARG A 48 18.08 3.36 2.82
N GLU A 49 18.68 3.02 1.70
CA GLU A 49 18.01 2.95 0.41
C GLU A 49 17.99 1.52 -0.09
N VAL A 50 16.79 0.98 -0.29
CA VAL A 50 16.63 -0.36 -0.86
C VAL A 50 16.89 -0.25 -2.36
N PRO A 51 17.78 -1.06 -2.94
CA PRO A 51 18.03 -1.05 -4.37
C PRO A 51 16.75 -1.20 -5.20
N SER A 52 16.77 -0.70 -6.43
CA SER A 52 15.72 -1.02 -7.39
C SER A 52 15.69 -2.54 -7.61
N GLY A 53 14.51 -3.14 -7.64
CA GLY A 53 14.34 -4.60 -7.66
C GLY A 53 14.70 -5.33 -6.35
N GLY A 54 15.53 -4.74 -5.49
CA GLY A 54 15.92 -5.35 -4.21
C GLY A 54 14.80 -5.39 -3.17
N LEU A 55 14.97 -6.28 -2.20
CA LEU A 55 14.11 -6.50 -1.05
C LEU A 55 14.64 -5.74 0.18
N PRO A 56 13.77 -5.39 1.16
CA PRO A 56 14.21 -4.86 2.46
C PRO A 56 15.34 -5.64 3.14
N LEU A 57 15.39 -6.96 2.91
CA LEU A 57 16.40 -7.85 3.48
C LEU A 57 17.81 -7.54 2.96
N ASP A 58 17.94 -7.04 1.73
CA ASP A 58 19.23 -6.69 1.12
C ASP A 58 19.93 -5.53 1.86
N VAL A 59 19.17 -4.75 2.64
CA VAL A 59 19.69 -3.69 3.52
C VAL A 59 19.60 -4.05 5.02
N GLY A 60 19.37 -5.33 5.31
CA GLY A 60 19.30 -5.89 6.65
C GLY A 60 18.08 -5.44 7.45
N VAL A 61 16.94 -5.21 6.78
CA VAL A 61 15.72 -4.72 7.43
C VAL A 61 14.55 -5.66 7.17
N VAL A 62 13.77 -5.94 8.21
CA VAL A 62 12.46 -6.58 8.10
C VAL A 62 11.39 -5.55 8.43
N VAL A 63 10.44 -5.37 7.51
CA VAL A 63 9.28 -4.50 7.71
C VAL A 63 8.06 -5.39 7.92
N SER A 64 7.34 -5.17 9.02
CA SER A 64 6.13 -5.95 9.35
C SER A 64 4.97 -5.02 9.67
N ASN A 65 3.80 -5.33 9.13
CA ASN A 65 2.55 -4.61 9.43
C ASN A 65 2.12 -4.88 10.88
N VAL A 66 1.45 -3.93 11.51
CA VAL A 66 0.92 -4.07 12.87
C VAL A 66 -0.01 -5.27 13.04
N GLY A 67 -0.86 -5.57 12.05
CA GLY A 67 -1.75 -6.73 12.07
C GLY A 67 -0.98 -8.05 12.02
N THR A 68 0.12 -8.11 11.27
CA THR A 68 1.01 -9.27 11.25
C THR A 68 1.71 -9.46 12.59
N ALA A 69 2.20 -8.38 13.21
CA ALA A 69 2.81 -8.44 14.53
C ALA A 69 1.82 -8.91 15.61
N LEU A 70 0.55 -8.46 15.54
CA LEU A 70 -0.52 -8.92 16.43
C LEU A 70 -0.81 -10.42 16.23
N ALA A 71 -1.00 -10.87 14.99
CA ALA A 71 -1.29 -12.27 14.70
C ALA A 71 -0.15 -13.21 15.17
N ILE A 72 1.10 -12.80 15.03
CA ILE A 72 2.26 -13.55 15.56
C ILE A 72 2.19 -13.63 17.09
N ALA A 73 1.89 -12.51 17.75
CA ALA A 73 1.74 -12.50 19.20
C ALA A 73 0.59 -13.42 19.66
N GLU A 74 -0.51 -13.44 18.91
CA GLU A 74 -1.66 -14.29 19.24
C GLU A 74 -1.37 -15.78 19.08
N ALA A 75 -0.72 -16.15 17.98
CA ALA A 75 -0.33 -17.53 17.70
C ALA A 75 0.63 -18.07 18.77
N ILE A 76 1.60 -17.27 19.21
CA ILE A 76 2.61 -17.71 20.20
C ILE A 76 2.03 -17.76 21.61
N LYS A 77 1.26 -16.74 22.02
CA LYS A 77 0.80 -16.62 23.41
C LYS A 77 -0.44 -17.45 23.71
N TRP A 78 -1.36 -17.53 22.75
CA TRP A 78 -2.67 -18.14 22.96
C TRP A 78 -2.94 -19.33 22.02
N GLY A 79 -1.99 -19.69 21.15
CA GLY A 79 -2.19 -20.76 20.17
C GLY A 79 -3.27 -20.43 19.14
N LYS A 80 -3.67 -19.16 19.02
CA LYS A 80 -4.72 -18.70 18.11
C LYS A 80 -4.11 -18.49 16.72
N PRO A 81 -4.41 -19.32 15.71
CA PRO A 81 -3.97 -19.07 14.35
C PRO A 81 -4.68 -17.82 13.79
N LEU A 82 -4.26 -17.34 12.61
CA LEU A 82 -4.93 -16.21 11.95
C LEU A 82 -6.32 -16.66 11.46
N LEU A 83 -7.33 -16.48 12.30
CA LEU A 83 -8.73 -16.82 12.02
C LEU A 83 -9.53 -15.63 11.52
N GLU A 84 -9.14 -14.42 11.93
CA GLU A 84 -9.84 -13.18 11.64
C GLU A 84 -8.82 -12.04 11.51
N ARG A 85 -9.24 -10.96 10.87
CA ARG A 85 -8.43 -9.74 10.80
C ARG A 85 -9.30 -8.50 10.76
N VAL A 86 -8.69 -7.36 11.09
CA VAL A 86 -9.32 -6.06 10.85
C VAL A 86 -9.37 -5.78 9.35
N VAL A 87 -10.57 -5.49 8.85
CA VAL A 87 -10.87 -5.05 7.50
C VAL A 87 -11.51 -3.67 7.58
N THR A 88 -10.93 -2.70 6.86
CA THR A 88 -11.54 -1.37 6.70
C THR A 88 -12.45 -1.37 5.48
N ILE A 89 -13.76 -1.21 5.67
CA ILE A 89 -14.70 -0.96 4.58
C ILE A 89 -15.02 0.54 4.51
N THR A 90 -14.83 1.13 3.33
CA THR A 90 -14.90 2.59 3.15
C THR A 90 -15.20 2.97 1.71
N GLY A 91 -15.25 4.28 1.43
CA GLY A 91 -15.57 4.86 0.13
C GLY A 91 -16.98 5.43 0.07
N SER A 92 -17.26 6.25 -0.94
CA SER A 92 -18.52 6.98 -1.03
C SER A 92 -19.71 6.06 -1.35
N GLY A 93 -19.46 4.87 -1.88
CA GLY A 93 -20.49 3.90 -2.29
C GLY A 93 -20.99 2.94 -1.21
N VAL A 94 -20.41 2.95 0.00
CA VAL A 94 -20.93 2.16 1.14
C VAL A 94 -21.76 3.03 2.08
N SER A 95 -22.82 2.47 2.66
CA SER A 95 -23.71 3.21 3.57
C SER A 95 -23.01 3.63 4.87
N GLN A 96 -22.32 2.69 5.53
CA GLN A 96 -21.67 2.95 6.82
C GLN A 96 -20.22 2.45 6.83
N PRO A 97 -19.24 3.33 6.54
CA PRO A 97 -17.82 2.98 6.63
C PRO A 97 -17.43 2.55 8.06
N ALA A 98 -16.64 1.48 8.18
CA ALA A 98 -16.25 0.92 9.46
C ALA A 98 -14.92 0.14 9.39
N ASN A 99 -14.36 -0.13 10.57
CA ASN A 99 -13.31 -1.12 10.76
C ASN A 99 -13.91 -2.32 11.49
N LEU A 100 -13.89 -3.50 10.87
CA LEU A 100 -14.54 -4.70 11.40
C LEU A 100 -13.52 -5.80 11.63
N TRP A 101 -13.71 -6.58 12.70
CA TRP A 101 -13.06 -7.88 12.84
C TRP A 101 -13.83 -8.89 12.01
N VAL A 102 -13.20 -9.41 10.96
CA VAL A 102 -13.85 -10.29 10.00
C VAL A 102 -13.12 -11.64 9.96
N PRO A 103 -13.83 -12.76 10.15
CA PRO A 103 -13.28 -14.09 9.92
C PRO A 103 -12.76 -14.25 8.49
N LEU A 104 -11.67 -14.99 8.33
CA LEU A 104 -11.20 -15.37 7.02
C LEU A 104 -12.21 -16.33 6.37
N GLY A 105 -12.49 -16.12 5.09
CA GLY A 105 -13.51 -16.86 4.34
C GLY A 105 -14.87 -16.17 4.26
N THR A 106 -15.15 -15.18 5.11
CA THR A 106 -16.41 -14.42 5.06
C THR A 106 -16.53 -13.71 3.69
N PRO A 107 -17.64 -13.87 2.96
CA PRO A 107 -17.81 -13.22 1.68
C PRO A 107 -17.97 -11.70 1.85
N PHE A 108 -17.55 -10.92 0.85
CA PHE A 108 -17.65 -9.47 0.90
C PHE A 108 -19.10 -9.01 1.02
N SER A 109 -20.06 -9.76 0.47
CA SER A 109 -21.50 -9.50 0.62
C SER A 109 -21.90 -9.37 2.09
N CYS A 110 -21.50 -10.30 2.96
CA CYS A 110 -21.78 -10.21 4.40
C CYS A 110 -21.15 -8.98 5.06
N VAL A 111 -19.92 -8.62 4.67
CA VAL A 111 -19.24 -7.43 5.23
C VAL A 111 -19.94 -6.14 4.80
N VAL A 112 -20.40 -6.10 3.55
CA VAL A 112 -21.15 -4.97 2.99
C VAL A 112 -22.52 -4.84 3.66
N GLU A 113 -23.23 -5.95 3.85
CA GLU A 113 -24.52 -5.98 4.54
C GLU A 113 -24.41 -5.49 5.99
N GLU A 114 -23.40 -5.93 6.72
CA GLU A 114 -23.10 -5.46 8.10
C GLU A 114 -22.89 -3.93 8.15
N CYS A 115 -22.41 -3.35 7.05
CA CYS A 115 -22.19 -1.91 6.89
C CYS A 115 -23.38 -1.17 6.25
N GLY A 116 -24.58 -1.76 6.29
CA GLY A 116 -25.80 -1.14 5.79
C GLY A 116 -25.94 -1.17 4.26
N GLY A 117 -25.21 -2.05 3.59
CA GLY A 117 -25.29 -2.27 2.15
C GLY A 117 -24.53 -1.26 1.30
N LEU A 118 -24.64 -1.44 -0.02
CA LEU A 118 -24.17 -0.50 -1.01
C LEU A 118 -25.21 0.59 -1.25
N LYS A 119 -24.75 1.80 -1.53
CA LYS A 119 -25.62 2.87 -2.06
C LYS A 119 -26.01 2.58 -3.50
N GLU A 120 -27.13 3.14 -3.95
CA GLU A 120 -27.66 2.94 -5.31
C GLU A 120 -26.65 3.32 -6.42
N ASN A 121 -25.82 4.33 -6.17
CA ASN A 121 -24.80 4.80 -7.10
C ASN A 121 -23.43 4.14 -6.91
N ALA A 122 -23.34 3.07 -6.13
CA ALA A 122 -22.11 2.28 -6.00
C ALA A 122 -21.79 1.59 -7.33
N SER A 123 -20.54 1.69 -7.78
CA SER A 123 -20.13 1.22 -9.11
C SER A 123 -18.96 0.23 -9.04
N LYS A 124 -18.00 0.44 -8.14
CA LYS A 124 -16.77 -0.37 -8.12
C LYS A 124 -16.39 -0.78 -6.71
N VAL A 125 -16.12 -2.06 -6.53
CA VAL A 125 -15.61 -2.63 -5.28
C VAL A 125 -14.17 -3.06 -5.48
N ILE A 126 -13.28 -2.63 -4.59
CA ILE A 126 -11.84 -2.86 -4.67
C ILE A 126 -11.38 -3.52 -3.38
N MET A 127 -10.74 -4.68 -3.48
CA MET A 127 -10.01 -5.28 -2.37
C MET A 127 -8.68 -4.54 -2.18
N GLY A 128 -8.55 -3.81 -1.07
CA GLY A 128 -7.38 -3.00 -0.74
C GLY A 128 -7.64 -1.51 -0.87
N GLY A 129 -6.62 -0.75 -1.29
CA GLY A 129 -6.70 0.70 -1.46
C GLY A 129 -6.94 1.15 -2.91
N PRO A 130 -7.17 2.45 -3.17
CA PRO A 130 -7.51 2.96 -4.50
C PRO A 130 -6.38 2.82 -5.53
N MET A 131 -5.13 2.70 -5.08
CA MET A 131 -3.95 2.69 -5.96
C MET A 131 -3.45 1.28 -6.31
N MET A 132 -3.41 0.38 -5.32
CA MET A 132 -2.83 -0.98 -5.45
C MET A 132 -3.87 -2.09 -5.26
N GLY A 133 -5.12 -1.74 -5.00
CA GLY A 133 -6.17 -2.71 -4.76
C GLY A 133 -6.62 -3.42 -6.04
N LEU A 134 -7.28 -4.56 -5.86
CA LEU A 134 -7.80 -5.38 -6.94
C LEU A 134 -9.30 -5.20 -7.06
N SER A 135 -9.76 -4.76 -8.23
CA SER A 135 -11.20 -4.65 -8.53
C SER A 135 -11.84 -6.04 -8.45
N GLN A 136 -12.97 -6.12 -7.76
CA GLN A 136 -13.76 -7.33 -7.64
C GLN A 136 -14.93 -7.29 -8.62
N TYR A 137 -15.20 -8.40 -9.30
CA TYR A 137 -16.33 -8.55 -10.21
C TYR A 137 -17.61 -8.96 -9.48
N THR A 138 -17.47 -9.67 -8.35
CA THR A 138 -18.58 -10.13 -7.51
C THR A 138 -18.29 -9.87 -6.03
N LEU A 139 -19.33 -9.77 -5.22
CA LEU A 139 -19.24 -9.72 -3.76
C LEU A 139 -19.10 -11.11 -3.11
N ASP A 140 -19.28 -12.18 -3.89
CA ASP A 140 -19.11 -13.57 -3.43
C ASP A 140 -17.63 -13.98 -3.42
N VAL A 141 -16.75 -13.04 -3.08
CA VAL A 141 -15.32 -13.27 -2.90
C VAL A 141 -15.00 -13.27 -1.40
N PRO A 142 -14.13 -14.17 -0.93
CA PRO A 142 -13.84 -14.29 0.48
C PRO A 142 -12.87 -13.21 0.95
N VAL A 143 -13.04 -12.77 2.20
CA VAL A 143 -11.99 -12.09 2.97
C VAL A 143 -10.84 -13.08 3.19
N ILE A 144 -9.65 -12.70 2.74
CA ILE A 144 -8.43 -13.51 2.86
C ILE A 144 -7.38 -12.78 3.70
N LYS A 145 -6.27 -13.46 4.01
CA LYS A 145 -5.15 -12.85 4.76
C LYS A 145 -4.60 -11.56 4.13
N GLY A 146 -4.81 -11.33 2.83
CA GLY A 146 -4.41 -10.12 2.11
C GLY A 146 -5.43 -8.98 2.15
N THR A 147 -6.67 -9.24 2.59
CA THR A 147 -7.76 -8.27 2.58
C THR A 147 -7.61 -7.30 3.75
N SER A 148 -6.89 -6.19 3.56
CA SER A 148 -6.80 -5.12 4.57
C SER A 148 -7.95 -4.12 4.50
N GLY A 149 -8.66 -4.06 3.38
CA GLY A 149 -9.80 -3.17 3.20
C GLY A 149 -10.66 -3.53 1.99
N ILE A 150 -11.85 -2.96 1.99
CA ILE A 150 -12.86 -3.03 0.93
C ILE A 150 -13.25 -1.59 0.61
N LEU A 151 -12.84 -1.10 -0.55
CA LEU A 151 -13.15 0.24 -1.00
C LEU A 151 -14.30 0.19 -2.01
N VAL A 152 -15.39 0.90 -1.71
CA VAL A 152 -16.57 1.01 -2.56
C VAL A 152 -16.66 2.42 -3.14
N LEU A 153 -16.46 2.54 -4.45
CA LEU A 153 -16.51 3.79 -5.17
C LEU A 153 -17.87 4.01 -5.83
N THR A 154 -18.33 5.25 -5.89
CA THR A 154 -19.51 5.62 -6.67
C THR A 154 -19.19 5.71 -8.15
N GLU A 155 -20.22 5.73 -8.99
CA GLU A 155 -20.08 5.90 -10.45
C GLU A 155 -19.19 7.11 -10.80
N SER A 156 -19.43 8.27 -10.18
CA SER A 156 -18.64 9.50 -10.37
C SER A 156 -17.15 9.37 -10.00
N GLU A 157 -16.80 8.49 -9.07
CA GLU A 157 -15.43 8.23 -8.64
C GLU A 157 -14.75 7.16 -9.49
N ALA A 158 -15.54 6.26 -10.08
CA ALA A 158 -15.07 5.17 -10.92
C ALA A 158 -14.84 5.59 -12.38
N VAL A 159 -15.22 6.82 -12.77
CA VAL A 159 -15.04 7.36 -14.12
C VAL A 159 -13.55 7.45 -14.47
N ALA A 160 -13.18 6.81 -15.58
CA ALA A 160 -11.89 7.04 -16.21
C ALA A 160 -11.86 8.48 -16.75
N ARG A 161 -10.96 9.30 -16.22
CA ARG A 161 -10.74 10.66 -16.75
C ARG A 161 -10.04 10.59 -18.10
N GLU A 162 -10.47 11.43 -19.03
CA GLU A 162 -9.74 11.64 -20.27
C GLU A 162 -8.38 12.26 -19.98
N GLU A 163 -7.39 11.87 -20.78
CA GLU A 163 -6.04 12.38 -20.64
C GLU A 163 -5.93 13.81 -21.18
N GLU A 164 -5.39 14.70 -20.37
CA GLU A 164 -5.12 16.08 -20.77
C GLU A 164 -3.69 16.23 -21.31
N PRO A 165 -3.44 17.18 -22.24
CA PRO A 165 -2.12 17.41 -22.79
C PRO A 165 -1.11 17.89 -21.73
N CYS A 166 0.05 17.24 -21.68
CA CYS A 166 1.13 17.63 -20.78
C CYS A 166 1.79 18.96 -21.22
N ILE A 167 1.83 19.95 -20.32
CA ILE A 167 2.47 21.25 -20.54
C ILE A 167 3.99 21.27 -20.25
N LYS A 168 4.61 20.11 -19.99
CA LYS A 168 6.05 19.94 -19.73
C LYS A 168 6.59 20.80 -18.56
N CYS A 169 5.80 21.01 -17.52
CA CYS A 169 6.18 21.85 -16.37
C CYS A 169 7.15 21.20 -15.36
N ALA A 170 7.61 19.97 -15.60
CA ALA A 170 8.49 19.17 -14.73
C ALA A 170 7.99 18.85 -13.31
N ARG A 171 6.88 19.44 -12.82
CA ARG A 171 6.33 19.19 -11.45
C ARG A 171 6.17 17.71 -11.10
N CYS A 172 5.80 16.88 -12.06
CA CYS A 172 5.63 15.44 -11.85
C CYS A 172 6.93 14.71 -11.49
N ILE A 173 8.09 15.23 -11.91
CA ILE A 173 9.42 14.70 -11.59
C ILE A 173 9.81 15.16 -10.18
N ASP A 174 9.67 16.46 -9.89
CA ASP A 174 10.07 17.05 -8.61
C ASP A 174 9.30 16.47 -7.41
N HIS A 175 8.04 16.10 -7.62
CA HIS A 175 7.20 15.53 -6.58
C HIS A 175 7.24 14.01 -6.50
N CYS A 176 7.90 13.31 -7.43
CA CYS A 176 7.89 11.86 -7.43
C CYS A 176 8.79 11.31 -6.31
N PRO A 177 8.24 10.63 -5.30
CA PRO A 177 9.04 10.05 -4.21
C PRO A 177 9.89 8.86 -4.65
N MET A 178 9.59 8.29 -5.83
CA MET A 178 10.30 7.15 -6.43
C MET A 178 11.25 7.59 -7.55
N SER A 179 11.43 8.91 -7.75
CA SER A 179 12.29 9.47 -8.81
C SER A 179 11.96 8.96 -10.21
N LEU A 180 10.68 8.72 -10.48
CA LEU A 180 10.20 8.33 -11.80
C LEU A 180 10.13 9.54 -12.74
N VAL A 181 10.10 9.26 -14.05
CA VAL A 181 9.79 10.25 -15.08
C VAL A 181 8.45 9.91 -15.73
N PRO A 182 7.30 10.37 -15.15
CA PRO A 182 5.96 9.94 -15.58
C PRO A 182 5.67 10.22 -17.05
N THR A 183 6.23 11.30 -17.61
CA THR A 183 6.05 11.67 -19.02
C THR A 183 6.73 10.68 -19.97
N ILE A 184 7.92 10.19 -19.62
CA ILE A 184 8.63 9.16 -20.39
C ILE A 184 7.90 7.83 -20.26
N LEU A 185 7.50 7.47 -19.04
CA LEU A 185 6.69 6.28 -18.78
C LEU A 185 5.44 6.25 -19.67
N ALA A 186 4.62 7.30 -19.63
CA ALA A 186 3.39 7.38 -20.41
C ALA A 186 3.67 7.27 -21.92
N ARG A 187 4.70 7.97 -22.42
CA ARG A 187 5.07 7.93 -23.85
C ARG A 187 5.53 6.55 -24.29
N LEU A 188 6.38 5.89 -23.52
CA LEU A 188 6.94 4.58 -23.88
C LEU A 188 5.89 3.47 -23.77
N VAL A 189 5.02 3.50 -22.76
CA VAL A 189 3.91 2.55 -22.62
C VAL A 189 2.94 2.65 -23.79
N LYS A 190 2.53 3.87 -24.17
CA LYS A 190 1.65 4.10 -25.32
C LYS A 190 2.24 3.66 -26.66
N ALA A 191 3.57 3.72 -26.77
CA ALA A 191 4.29 3.27 -27.95
C ALA A 191 4.72 1.79 -27.86
N GLU A 192 4.29 1.07 -26.81
CA GLU A 192 4.64 -0.33 -26.54
C GLU A 192 6.17 -0.60 -26.55
N ARG A 193 6.98 0.40 -26.22
CA ARG A 193 8.45 0.31 -26.22
C ARG A 193 8.98 -0.21 -24.88
N TRP A 194 8.71 -1.48 -24.61
CA TRP A 194 9.05 -2.17 -23.35
C TRP A 194 10.54 -2.21 -23.05
N ASP A 195 11.39 -2.44 -24.05
CA ASP A 195 12.84 -2.50 -23.83
C ASP A 195 13.39 -1.13 -23.42
N SER A 196 12.91 -0.05 -24.05
CA SER A 196 13.30 1.30 -23.66
C SER A 196 12.88 1.65 -22.23
N LEU A 197 11.84 1.04 -21.67
CA LEU A 197 11.48 1.25 -20.25
C LEU A 197 12.52 0.69 -19.28
N LYS A 198 13.31 -0.31 -19.70
CA LYS A 198 14.41 -0.88 -18.90
C LYS A 198 15.56 0.11 -18.79
N ASP A 199 15.89 0.81 -19.88
CA ASP A 199 16.95 1.83 -19.92
C ASP A 199 16.70 2.97 -18.93
N TYR A 200 15.44 3.30 -18.67
CA TYR A 200 15.04 4.31 -17.69
C TYR A 200 14.81 3.74 -16.28
N GLY A 201 14.99 2.43 -16.06
CA GLY A 201 14.74 1.78 -14.78
C GLY A 201 13.27 1.76 -14.34
N ILE A 202 12.33 1.99 -15.28
CA ILE A 202 10.90 2.13 -14.99
C ILE A 202 10.15 0.81 -15.20
N TYR A 203 10.72 -0.12 -15.98
CA TYR A 203 10.06 -1.38 -16.35
C TYR A 203 9.55 -2.20 -15.15
N GLY A 204 10.34 -2.31 -14.08
CA GLY A 204 9.95 -3.05 -12.86
C GLY A 204 8.73 -2.46 -12.13
N PHE A 205 8.45 -1.16 -12.30
CA PHE A 205 7.29 -0.51 -11.69
C PHE A 205 5.97 -0.87 -12.38
N ILE A 206 6.00 -1.24 -13.66
CA ILE A 206 4.80 -1.52 -14.45
C ILE A 206 4.33 -2.96 -14.23
N LEU A 207 5.25 -3.91 -14.15
CA LEU A 207 4.91 -5.33 -14.06
C LEU A 207 4.72 -5.85 -12.63
N GLY A 208 5.00 -5.02 -11.62
CA GLY A 208 4.98 -5.47 -10.21
C GLY A 208 5.96 -6.62 -9.92
N ARG A 209 6.94 -6.84 -10.80
CA ARG A 209 7.97 -7.88 -10.66
C ARG A 209 9.29 -7.24 -10.24
N ALA A 210 9.75 -7.65 -9.07
CA ALA A 210 11.02 -7.25 -8.45
C ALA A 210 12.23 -8.01 -9.03
N GLU A 211 12.26 -8.24 -10.33
CA GLU A 211 13.40 -8.89 -10.98
C GLU A 211 13.90 -7.97 -12.10
N PHE A 212 14.97 -7.24 -11.84
CA PHE A 212 15.86 -6.79 -12.90
C PHE A 212 17.29 -6.65 -12.39
N ASP A 213 18.15 -7.46 -12.99
CA ASP A 213 19.60 -7.49 -12.82
C ASP A 213 20.19 -6.18 -13.35
N MET A 214 20.76 -5.35 -12.47
CA MET A 214 21.52 -4.17 -12.86
C MET A 214 22.98 -4.57 -13.07
N GLY A 215 23.25 -5.15 -14.23
CA GLY A 215 24.59 -5.13 -14.83
C GLY A 215 24.95 -3.68 -15.22
N ARG A 216 25.25 -2.82 -14.24
CA ARG A 216 26.09 -1.64 -14.49
C ARG A 216 27.53 -2.13 -14.58
N GLU A 217 27.89 -2.73 -15.72
CA GLU A 217 29.27 -2.61 -16.17
C GLU A 217 29.48 -1.13 -16.52
N SER A 218 30.29 -0.49 -15.69
CA SER A 218 31.04 0.70 -16.07
C SER A 218 31.60 0.47 -17.48
N SER A 219 31.17 1.27 -18.46
CA SER A 219 31.92 1.41 -19.70
C SER A 219 32.54 2.81 -19.78
N PRO A 220 33.81 2.90 -20.23
CA PRO A 220 34.65 4.06 -20.05
C PRO A 220 34.61 4.97 -21.29
N SER A 221 34.58 6.28 -21.06
CA SER A 221 35.30 7.33 -21.80
C SER A 221 34.78 8.70 -21.38
#